data_AF-A0A1G1P4G3-F1
#
_entry.id   AF-A0A1G1P4G3-F1
#
_cell.length_a   1.000
_cell.length_b   1.000
_cell.length_c   1.000
_cell.angle_alpha   90.00
_cell.angle_beta   90.00
_cell.angle_gamma   90.00
#
_symmetry.space_group_name_H-M   'P 1'
#
loop_
_entity.id
_entity.type
_entity.pdbx_description
1 polymer ?
#
loop_
_entity_poly.entity_id
_entity_poly.type
_entity_poly.pdbx_seq_one_letter_code
_entity_poly.pdbx_strand_id
1 'polypeptide(L)'
;MGRKMRKKFILIAAGILYWGCHAAPGDCASLTDLFGGQKQQKLLEEKEKAYQLKWQEQEKKYQELLEKNKTLEKEISDINQTYKNMDADRQNLMAQLKRLLQEKTETTNAKEQLEGLTQENTKIREENEILKQQNTAHTNDMEKLKGHIKGLAAGQSQLEGQLGDAQAKRNTIIEEATQKTASQLKSLQGKVNSLSKENRGMTKALESAKKETKSLERNKTEFKEKAAVLQNQLDELEESYARLQKESRHWAEKSQEFPKHITDLARQNKRLIEQTADMHYNQGVFYAKNKEFKRAIKEFEKVLDIKPKDPQANYNLGYIYAEHLVDRPKAIAYFKDYLTYAPDATDADWVRNYLMTWQTWYGSEPAK
;
A
#
# COMPACT_ATOMS: atom_id res chain seq x y z
N MET A 1 -27.31 -116.30 5.20
CA MET A 1 -28.60 -117.01 5.33
C MET A 1 -28.79 -117.87 4.08
N GLY A 2 -29.01 -119.18 4.06
CA GLY A 2 -29.15 -120.20 5.09
C GLY A 2 -29.73 -121.46 4.43
N ARG A 3 -29.07 -122.62 4.68
CA ARG A 3 -29.59 -124.01 4.74
C ARG A 3 -30.11 -124.67 3.45
N LYS A 4 -29.46 -125.72 2.92
CA LYS A 4 -29.43 -127.16 3.34
C LYS A 4 -30.76 -127.91 3.11
N MET A 5 -30.66 -129.08 2.45
CA MET A 5 -31.29 -130.43 2.73
C MET A 5 -31.48 -131.18 1.38
N ARG A 6 -30.74 -132.22 1.00
CA ARG A 6 -30.63 -133.66 1.43
C ARG A 6 -31.86 -134.58 1.18
N LYS A 7 -31.65 -135.54 0.25
CA LYS A 7 -32.05 -136.97 0.11
C LYS A 7 -33.11 -137.63 1.03
N LYS A 8 -33.91 -138.54 0.46
CA LYS A 8 -34.40 -139.89 0.93
C LYS A 8 -35.19 -140.55 -0.25
N PHE A 9 -34.86 -141.69 -0.87
CA PHE A 9 -34.93 -143.14 -0.51
C PHE A 9 -36.27 -143.65 0.04
N ILE A 10 -36.98 -144.53 -0.72
CA ILE A 10 -37.78 -145.71 -0.25
C ILE A 10 -37.81 -146.80 -1.37
N LEU A 11 -37.53 -148.04 -0.98
CA LEU A 11 -37.61 -149.36 -1.66
C LEU A 11 -39.02 -150.00 -1.53
N ILE A 12 -39.45 -150.93 -2.42
CA ILE A 12 -40.02 -152.31 -2.22
C ILE A 12 -40.06 -153.01 -3.63
N ALA A 13 -39.30 -154.08 -3.99
CA ALA A 13 -39.52 -155.56 -3.88
C ALA A 13 -40.92 -156.07 -4.34
N ALA A 14 -41.21 -157.22 -4.97
CA ALA A 14 -40.59 -158.53 -5.22
C ALA A 14 -41.25 -159.16 -6.51
N GLY A 15 -40.61 -160.03 -7.30
CA GLY A 15 -40.58 -161.51 -7.15
C GLY A 15 -41.60 -162.18 -8.11
N ILE A 16 -41.28 -162.71 -9.30
CA ILE A 16 -40.55 -163.95 -9.68
C ILE A 16 -41.41 -165.24 -9.63
N LEU A 17 -41.44 -165.90 -10.81
CA LEU A 17 -41.49 -167.35 -11.13
C LEU A 17 -42.77 -168.08 -11.55
N TYR A 18 -42.49 -168.91 -12.55
CA TYR A 18 -43.26 -169.83 -13.37
C TYR A 18 -42.96 -171.27 -12.88
N TRP A 19 -43.76 -172.24 -13.37
CA TRP A 19 -43.62 -173.71 -13.34
C TRP A 19 -44.25 -174.57 -12.24
N GLY A 20 -44.95 -175.63 -12.69
CA GLY A 20 -45.34 -176.80 -11.91
C GLY A 20 -46.44 -177.66 -12.57
N CYS A 21 -46.02 -178.73 -13.24
CA CYS A 21 -46.83 -179.75 -13.93
C CYS A 21 -47.44 -180.81 -12.97
N HIS A 22 -48.41 -181.64 -13.43
CA HIS A 22 -48.72 -183.07 -13.09
C HIS A 22 -50.19 -183.41 -13.50
N ALA A 23 -50.43 -184.24 -14.54
CA ALA A 23 -50.75 -185.70 -14.51
C ALA A 23 -52.17 -186.05 -13.96
N ALA A 24 -52.99 -187.01 -14.40
CA ALA A 24 -53.09 -188.05 -15.46
C ALA A 24 -54.52 -188.74 -15.29
N PRO A 25 -54.82 -190.02 -15.60
CA PRO A 25 -55.22 -190.63 -16.90
C PRO A 25 -56.47 -191.59 -16.85
N GLY A 26 -56.84 -192.20 -17.99
CA GLY A 26 -57.67 -193.46 -18.12
C GLY A 26 -59.19 -193.26 -18.30
N ASP A 27 -59.98 -194.06 -19.03
CA ASP A 27 -59.80 -195.38 -19.67
C ASP A 27 -61.02 -195.72 -20.58
N CYS A 28 -60.82 -196.69 -21.50
CA CYS A 28 -61.78 -197.62 -22.14
C CYS A 28 -63.10 -197.13 -22.80
N ALA A 29 -63.31 -197.24 -24.11
CA ALA A 29 -63.53 -198.45 -24.93
C ALA A 29 -64.98 -199.00 -24.96
N SER A 30 -65.46 -199.13 -26.21
CA SER A 30 -66.50 -200.00 -26.78
C SER A 30 -67.94 -199.94 -26.23
N LEU A 31 -68.89 -199.68 -27.13
CA LEU A 31 -69.80 -200.74 -27.58
C LEU A 31 -70.61 -200.30 -28.81
N THR A 32 -70.42 -201.10 -29.85
CA THR A 32 -71.13 -201.16 -31.11
C THR A 32 -72.62 -201.47 -30.93
N ASP A 33 -73.38 -200.98 -31.92
CA ASP A 33 -74.62 -201.55 -32.48
C ASP A 33 -75.96 -200.87 -32.19
N LEU A 34 -76.70 -200.72 -33.30
CA LEU A 34 -78.13 -200.44 -33.49
C LEU A 34 -78.52 -199.01 -33.98
N PHE A 35 -78.65 -198.94 -35.31
CA PHE A 35 -79.50 -198.05 -36.14
C PHE A 35 -79.08 -196.58 -36.43
N GLY A 36 -78.60 -196.34 -37.67
CA GLY A 36 -78.81 -195.13 -38.50
C GLY A 36 -78.43 -193.72 -37.98
N GLY A 37 -77.25 -193.18 -38.33
CA GLY A 37 -76.84 -191.83 -37.87
C GLY A 37 -75.66 -191.10 -38.55
N GLN A 38 -75.31 -191.34 -39.83
CA GLN A 38 -74.13 -190.71 -40.46
C GLN A 38 -74.28 -189.24 -40.92
N LYS A 39 -75.45 -188.61 -40.80
CA LYS A 39 -75.69 -187.25 -41.34
C LYS A 39 -75.43 -186.10 -40.35
N GLN A 40 -75.42 -186.35 -39.04
CA GLN A 40 -75.27 -185.30 -38.03
C GLN A 40 -73.80 -184.97 -37.66
N GLN A 41 -72.86 -185.91 -37.85
CA GLN A 41 -71.45 -185.72 -37.48
C GLN A 41 -70.70 -184.76 -38.42
N LYS A 42 -71.04 -184.75 -39.72
CA LYS A 42 -70.46 -183.81 -40.70
C LYS A 42 -70.84 -182.34 -40.45
N LEU A 43 -72.02 -182.07 -39.89
CA LEU A 43 -72.51 -180.70 -39.67
C LEU A 43 -71.78 -180.00 -38.51
N LEU A 44 -71.28 -180.76 -37.53
CA LEU A 44 -70.52 -180.21 -36.40
C LEU A 44 -69.12 -179.76 -36.83
N GLU A 45 -68.42 -180.58 -37.62
CA GLU A 45 -67.07 -180.27 -38.14
C GLU A 45 -67.06 -179.02 -39.04
N GLU A 46 -68.13 -178.79 -39.82
CA GLU A 46 -68.27 -177.59 -40.66
C GLU A 46 -68.43 -176.31 -39.82
N LYS A 47 -69.17 -176.36 -38.71
CA LYS A 47 -69.35 -175.21 -37.81
C LYS A 47 -68.06 -174.87 -37.05
N GLU A 48 -67.30 -175.87 -36.65
CA GLU A 48 -66.05 -175.70 -35.93
C GLU A 48 -64.97 -175.04 -36.82
N LYS A 49 -64.88 -175.46 -38.08
CA LYS A 49 -64.07 -174.79 -39.10
C LYS A 49 -64.49 -173.34 -39.33
N ALA A 50 -65.79 -173.05 -39.37
CA ALA A 50 -66.29 -171.68 -39.54
C ALA A 50 -65.94 -170.75 -38.36
N TYR A 51 -65.95 -171.27 -37.13
CA TYR A 51 -65.51 -170.51 -35.95
C TYR A 51 -63.99 -170.28 -35.94
N GLN A 52 -63.19 -171.28 -36.29
CA GLN A 52 -61.75 -171.10 -36.44
C GLN A 52 -61.40 -170.06 -37.51
N LEU A 53 -62.11 -170.06 -38.64
CA LEU A 53 -61.90 -169.10 -39.71
C LEU A 53 -62.21 -167.66 -39.24
N LYS A 54 -63.32 -167.46 -38.52
CA LYS A 54 -63.67 -166.15 -37.93
C LYS A 54 -62.67 -165.70 -36.87
N TRP A 55 -62.16 -166.62 -36.05
CA TRP A 55 -61.16 -166.31 -35.03
C TRP A 55 -59.83 -165.91 -35.68
N GLN A 56 -59.37 -166.62 -36.72
CA GLN A 56 -58.20 -166.23 -37.50
C GLN A 56 -58.35 -164.87 -38.17
N GLU A 57 -59.54 -164.54 -38.68
CA GLU A 57 -59.82 -163.24 -39.28
C GLU A 57 -59.79 -162.11 -38.22
N GLN A 58 -60.31 -162.35 -37.02
CA GLN A 58 -60.25 -161.40 -35.91
C GLN A 58 -58.84 -161.23 -35.35
N GLU A 59 -58.07 -162.31 -35.23
CA GLU A 59 -56.67 -162.27 -34.83
C GLU A 59 -55.84 -161.45 -35.83
N LYS A 60 -56.08 -161.63 -37.13
CA LYS A 60 -55.43 -160.82 -38.17
C LYS A 60 -55.77 -159.32 -38.04
N LYS A 61 -57.04 -158.99 -37.81
CA LYS A 61 -57.48 -157.60 -37.57
C LYS A 61 -56.84 -157.00 -36.30
N TYR A 62 -56.71 -157.80 -35.24
CA TYR A 62 -56.04 -157.39 -34.02
C TYR A 62 -54.56 -157.10 -34.24
N GLN A 63 -53.84 -157.98 -34.96
CA GLN A 63 -52.44 -157.77 -35.31
C GLN A 63 -52.23 -156.55 -36.22
N GLU A 64 -53.13 -156.32 -37.20
CA GLU A 64 -53.11 -155.12 -38.04
C GLU A 64 -53.34 -153.83 -37.22
N LEU A 65 -54.25 -153.87 -36.25
CA LEU A 65 -54.48 -152.76 -35.30
C LEU A 65 -53.28 -152.52 -34.40
N LEU A 66 -52.61 -153.59 -33.95
CA LEU A 66 -51.45 -153.52 -33.08
C LEU A 66 -50.25 -152.90 -33.80
N GLU A 67 -50.01 -153.27 -35.07
CA GLU A 67 -49.00 -152.63 -35.91
C GLU A 67 -49.35 -151.17 -36.21
N LYS A 68 -50.62 -150.86 -36.51
CA LYS A 68 -51.07 -149.46 -36.65
C LYS A 68 -50.84 -148.65 -35.37
N ASN A 69 -51.06 -149.25 -34.20
CA ASN A 69 -50.84 -148.57 -32.93
C ASN A 69 -49.35 -148.30 -32.70
N LYS A 70 -48.46 -149.26 -32.99
CA LYS A 70 -47.01 -149.04 -32.95
C LYS A 70 -46.56 -147.95 -33.92
N THR A 71 -47.10 -147.89 -35.13
CA THR A 71 -46.78 -146.81 -36.08
C THR A 71 -47.25 -145.46 -35.57
N LEU A 72 -48.46 -145.39 -35.00
CA LEU A 72 -48.99 -144.16 -34.40
C LEU A 72 -48.19 -143.72 -33.18
N GLU A 73 -47.76 -144.64 -32.32
CA GLU A 73 -46.87 -144.35 -31.18
C GLU A 73 -45.55 -143.75 -31.65
N LYS A 74 -44.97 -144.29 -32.74
CA LYS A 74 -43.76 -143.75 -33.35
C LYS A 74 -43.98 -142.35 -33.94
N GLU A 75 -45.06 -142.15 -34.68
CA GLU A 75 -45.43 -140.83 -35.24
C GLU A 75 -45.66 -139.81 -34.12
N ILE A 76 -46.35 -140.18 -33.04
CA ILE A 76 -46.55 -139.32 -31.86
C ILE A 76 -45.20 -138.99 -31.20
N SER A 77 -44.29 -139.96 -31.09
CA SER A 77 -42.94 -139.73 -30.57
C SER A 77 -42.16 -138.74 -31.44
N ASP A 78 -42.18 -138.90 -32.76
CA ASP A 78 -41.49 -138.04 -33.72
C ASP A 78 -42.09 -136.61 -33.71
N ILE A 79 -43.41 -136.48 -33.64
CA ILE A 79 -44.11 -135.20 -33.48
C ILE A 79 -43.73 -134.53 -32.15
N ASN A 80 -43.66 -135.28 -31.05
CA ASN A 80 -43.25 -134.72 -29.76
C ASN A 80 -41.80 -134.23 -29.77
N GLN A 81 -40.91 -134.93 -30.47
CA GLN A 81 -39.51 -134.52 -30.58
C GLN A 81 -39.36 -133.27 -31.45
N THR A 82 -40.07 -133.20 -32.58
CA THR A 82 -40.09 -131.99 -33.43
C THR A 82 -40.68 -130.80 -32.70
N TYR A 83 -41.77 -130.99 -31.94
CA TYR A 83 -42.34 -129.94 -31.08
C TYR A 83 -41.35 -129.42 -30.04
N LYS A 84 -40.61 -130.31 -29.36
CA LYS A 84 -39.57 -129.90 -28.38
C LYS A 84 -38.46 -129.08 -29.04
N ASN A 85 -38.00 -129.49 -30.21
CA ASN A 85 -36.98 -128.74 -30.95
C ASN A 85 -37.51 -127.35 -31.37
N MET A 86 -38.74 -127.29 -31.88
CA MET A 86 -39.39 -126.02 -32.23
C MET A 86 -39.59 -125.10 -31.02
N ASP A 87 -39.94 -125.63 -29.85
CA ASP A 87 -40.04 -124.80 -28.63
C ASP A 87 -38.67 -124.30 -28.16
N ALA A 88 -37.61 -125.13 -28.25
CA ALA A 88 -36.24 -124.70 -27.96
C ALA A 88 -35.78 -123.58 -28.91
N ASP A 89 -36.06 -123.71 -30.21
CA ASP A 89 -35.77 -122.68 -31.21
C ASP A 89 -36.57 -121.39 -30.95
N ARG A 90 -37.86 -121.52 -30.61
CA ARG A 90 -38.71 -120.39 -30.20
C ARG A 90 -38.13 -119.69 -28.98
N GLN A 91 -37.69 -120.44 -27.96
CA GLN A 91 -37.08 -119.86 -26.75
C GLN A 91 -35.76 -119.13 -27.08
N ASN A 92 -34.93 -119.70 -27.96
CA ASN A 92 -33.69 -119.06 -28.41
C ASN A 92 -33.98 -117.76 -29.18
N LEU A 93 -34.92 -117.79 -30.13
CA LEU A 93 -35.37 -116.60 -30.86
C LEU A 93 -35.94 -115.53 -29.92
N MET A 94 -36.72 -115.91 -28.92
CA MET A 94 -37.25 -114.97 -27.92
C MET A 94 -36.13 -114.35 -27.07
N ALA A 95 -35.10 -115.11 -26.72
CA ALA A 95 -33.94 -114.59 -26.00
C ALA A 95 -33.11 -113.60 -26.86
N GLN A 96 -32.90 -113.92 -28.13
CA GLN A 96 -32.24 -113.03 -29.09
C GLN A 96 -33.06 -111.75 -29.33
N LEU A 97 -34.38 -111.87 -29.51
CA LEU A 97 -35.28 -110.73 -29.66
C LEU A 97 -35.23 -109.81 -28.43
N LYS A 98 -35.20 -110.38 -27.23
CA LYS A 98 -35.07 -109.60 -25.99
C LYS A 98 -33.75 -108.81 -25.93
N ARG A 99 -32.63 -109.43 -26.34
CA ARG A 99 -31.33 -108.75 -26.42
C ARG A 99 -31.34 -107.62 -27.44
N LEU A 100 -31.85 -107.89 -28.65
CA LEU A 100 -31.96 -106.88 -29.71
C LEU A 100 -32.86 -105.71 -29.30
N LEU A 101 -33.95 -105.97 -28.58
CA LEU A 101 -34.81 -104.92 -28.02
C LEU A 101 -34.07 -104.08 -26.98
N GLN A 102 -33.27 -104.71 -26.10
CA GLN A 102 -32.46 -104.00 -25.12
C GLN A 102 -31.38 -103.14 -25.79
N GLU A 103 -30.63 -103.69 -26.75
CA GLU A 103 -29.63 -102.94 -27.53
C GLU A 103 -30.27 -101.79 -28.29
N LYS A 104 -31.48 -101.98 -28.84
CA LYS A 104 -32.25 -100.90 -29.46
C LYS A 104 -32.57 -99.77 -28.47
N THR A 105 -32.98 -100.10 -27.24
CA THR A 105 -33.25 -99.06 -26.21
C THR A 105 -31.99 -98.34 -25.75
N GLU A 106 -30.87 -99.05 -25.62
CA GLU A 106 -29.59 -98.45 -25.23
C GLU A 106 -29.05 -97.53 -26.33
N THR A 107 -29.16 -97.95 -27.60
CA THR A 107 -28.78 -97.12 -28.75
C THR A 107 -29.67 -95.89 -28.94
N THR A 108 -30.99 -95.98 -28.66
CA THR A 108 -31.85 -94.80 -28.67
C THR A 108 -31.48 -93.81 -27.57
N ASN A 109 -31.23 -94.28 -26.35
CA ASN A 109 -30.83 -93.41 -25.24
C ASN A 109 -29.47 -92.73 -25.51
N ALA A 110 -28.50 -93.49 -26.04
CA ALA A 110 -27.20 -92.94 -26.42
C ALA A 110 -27.32 -91.90 -27.54
N LYS A 111 -28.25 -92.10 -28.49
CA LYS A 111 -28.53 -91.13 -29.55
C LYS A 111 -29.13 -89.83 -29.01
N GLU A 112 -30.09 -89.91 -28.08
CA GLU A 112 -30.66 -88.73 -27.42
C GLU A 112 -29.61 -87.95 -26.63
N GLN A 113 -28.74 -88.64 -25.88
CA GLN A 113 -27.62 -88.01 -25.18
C GLN A 113 -26.64 -87.32 -26.14
N LEU A 114 -26.31 -87.98 -27.26
CA LEU A 114 -25.44 -87.42 -28.28
C LEU A 114 -26.06 -86.18 -28.92
N GLU A 115 -27.36 -86.19 -29.21
CA GLU A 115 -28.08 -85.01 -29.72
C GLU A 115 -28.03 -83.86 -28.71
N GLY A 116 -28.23 -84.11 -27.41
CA GLY A 116 -28.09 -83.11 -26.35
C GLY A 116 -26.68 -82.50 -26.27
N LEU A 117 -25.64 -83.34 -26.25
CA LEU A 117 -24.24 -82.88 -26.25
C LEU A 117 -23.86 -82.14 -27.54
N THR A 118 -24.47 -82.48 -28.66
CA THR A 118 -24.25 -81.78 -29.93
C THR A 118 -24.83 -80.38 -29.87
N GLN A 119 -26.04 -80.21 -29.33
CA GLN A 119 -26.67 -78.90 -29.12
C GLN A 119 -25.89 -78.02 -28.13
N GLU A 120 -25.34 -78.61 -27.06
CA GLU A 120 -24.50 -77.88 -26.10
C GLU A 120 -23.19 -77.41 -26.75
N ASN A 121 -22.52 -78.28 -27.52
CA ASN A 121 -21.32 -77.91 -28.27
C ASN A 121 -21.58 -76.81 -29.31
N THR A 122 -22.74 -76.79 -29.96
CA THR A 122 -23.08 -75.69 -30.89
C THR A 122 -23.24 -74.37 -30.15
N LYS A 123 -23.91 -74.35 -28.99
CA LYS A 123 -24.04 -73.14 -28.16
C LYS A 123 -22.68 -72.61 -27.70
N ILE A 124 -21.82 -73.50 -27.20
CA ILE A 124 -20.46 -73.13 -26.78
C ILE A 124 -19.64 -72.55 -27.95
N ARG A 125 -19.81 -73.08 -29.17
CA ARG A 125 -19.14 -72.53 -30.36
C ARG A 125 -19.64 -71.14 -30.71
N GLU A 126 -20.95 -70.91 -30.66
CA GLU A 126 -21.55 -69.59 -30.89
C GLU A 126 -21.06 -68.56 -29.86
N GLU A 127 -21.06 -68.91 -28.58
CA GLU A 127 -20.53 -68.06 -27.50
C GLU A 127 -19.05 -67.74 -27.68
N ASN A 128 -18.23 -68.72 -28.07
CA ASN A 128 -16.81 -68.49 -28.34
C ASN A 128 -16.57 -67.57 -29.53
N GLU A 129 -17.38 -67.66 -30.59
CA GLU A 129 -17.29 -66.72 -31.72
C GLU A 129 -17.70 -65.31 -31.32
N ILE A 130 -18.74 -65.14 -30.50
CA ILE A 130 -19.12 -63.84 -29.92
C ILE A 130 -17.97 -63.26 -29.08
N LEU A 131 -17.37 -64.06 -28.18
CA LEU A 131 -16.26 -63.63 -27.35
C LEU A 131 -15.02 -63.25 -28.18
N LYS A 132 -14.73 -63.97 -29.27
CA LYS A 132 -13.67 -63.59 -30.21
C LYS A 132 -13.94 -62.23 -30.85
N GLN A 133 -15.16 -61.98 -31.32
CA GLN A 133 -15.54 -60.69 -31.90
C GLN A 133 -15.45 -59.54 -30.87
N GLN A 134 -15.82 -59.80 -29.62
CA GLN A 134 -15.67 -58.81 -28.55
C GLN A 134 -14.20 -58.51 -28.24
N ASN A 135 -13.35 -59.55 -28.18
CA ASN A 135 -11.92 -59.37 -27.95
C ASN A 135 -11.24 -58.57 -29.07
N THR A 136 -11.60 -58.81 -30.33
CA THR A 136 -11.06 -58.01 -31.46
C THR A 136 -11.53 -56.56 -31.38
N ALA A 137 -12.79 -56.32 -31.03
CA ALA A 137 -13.31 -54.97 -30.81
C ALA A 137 -12.56 -54.23 -29.68
N HIS A 138 -12.39 -54.86 -28.52
CA HIS A 138 -11.65 -54.28 -27.39
C HIS A 138 -10.18 -54.02 -27.72
N THR A 139 -9.56 -54.89 -28.54
CA THR A 139 -8.18 -54.69 -28.99
C THR A 139 -8.05 -53.44 -29.86
N ASN A 140 -8.99 -53.26 -30.80
CA ASN A 140 -9.03 -52.07 -31.66
C ASN A 140 -9.26 -50.77 -30.84
N ASP A 141 -10.13 -50.83 -29.84
CA ASP A 141 -10.38 -49.68 -28.96
C ASP A 141 -9.17 -49.36 -28.09
N MET A 142 -8.44 -50.37 -27.59
CA MET A 142 -7.16 -50.16 -26.90
C MET A 142 -6.12 -49.49 -27.81
N GLU A 143 -6.04 -49.85 -29.08
CA GLU A 143 -5.12 -49.19 -30.01
C GLU A 143 -5.49 -47.72 -30.25
N LYS A 144 -6.79 -47.41 -30.43
CA LYS A 144 -7.26 -46.03 -30.54
C LYS A 144 -6.93 -45.21 -29.29
N LEU A 145 -7.16 -45.78 -28.10
CA LEU A 145 -6.84 -45.12 -26.83
C LEU A 145 -5.34 -44.88 -26.68
N LYS A 146 -4.48 -45.83 -27.07
CA LYS A 146 -3.02 -45.62 -27.12
C LYS A 146 -2.64 -44.48 -28.05
N GLY A 147 -3.31 -44.35 -29.20
CA GLY A 147 -3.15 -43.22 -30.11
C GLY A 147 -3.50 -41.89 -29.45
N HIS A 148 -4.65 -41.80 -28.79
CA HIS A 148 -5.07 -40.60 -28.06
C HIS A 148 -4.11 -40.23 -26.93
N ILE A 149 -3.62 -41.21 -26.15
CA ILE A 149 -2.65 -40.96 -25.08
C ILE A 149 -1.34 -40.39 -25.65
N LYS A 150 -0.85 -40.92 -26.77
CA LYS A 150 0.34 -40.36 -27.45
C LYS A 150 0.11 -38.93 -27.91
N GLY A 151 -1.07 -38.64 -28.47
CA GLY A 151 -1.44 -37.29 -28.89
C GLY A 151 -1.49 -36.30 -27.71
N LEU A 152 -2.11 -36.71 -26.59
CA LEU A 152 -2.16 -35.91 -25.36
C LEU A 152 -0.76 -35.68 -24.77
N ALA A 153 0.10 -36.70 -24.75
CA ALA A 153 1.48 -36.56 -24.26
C ALA A 153 2.30 -35.59 -25.12
N ALA A 154 2.14 -35.64 -26.44
CA ALA A 154 2.78 -34.68 -27.35
C ALA A 154 2.27 -33.25 -27.10
N GLY A 155 0.95 -33.08 -26.94
CA GLY A 155 0.34 -31.78 -26.61
C GLY A 155 0.82 -31.23 -25.25
N GLN A 156 0.94 -32.09 -24.24
CA GLN A 156 1.49 -31.70 -22.94
C GLN A 156 2.94 -31.21 -23.06
N SER A 157 3.80 -31.96 -23.76
CA SER A 157 5.20 -31.56 -23.95
C SER A 157 5.33 -30.23 -24.69
N GLN A 158 4.48 -29.99 -25.70
CA GLN A 158 4.43 -28.71 -26.40
C GLN A 158 4.01 -27.55 -25.47
N LEU A 159 3.00 -27.75 -24.63
CA LEU A 159 2.55 -26.75 -23.67
C LEU A 159 3.61 -26.44 -22.60
N GLU A 160 4.33 -27.45 -22.13
CA GLU A 160 5.45 -27.28 -21.21
C GLU A 160 6.58 -26.44 -21.83
N GLY A 161 6.89 -26.68 -23.10
CA GLY A 161 7.85 -25.85 -23.86
C GLY A 161 7.38 -24.39 -23.99
N GLN A 162 6.13 -24.17 -24.38
CA GLN A 162 5.54 -22.83 -24.49
C GLN A 162 5.51 -22.10 -23.13
N LEU A 163 5.22 -22.82 -22.05
CA LEU A 163 5.27 -22.27 -20.69
C LEU A 163 6.69 -21.86 -20.31
N GLY A 164 7.69 -22.69 -20.62
CA GLY A 164 9.10 -22.37 -20.41
C GLY A 164 9.53 -21.11 -21.15
N ASP A 165 9.19 -21.00 -22.44
CA ASP A 165 9.47 -19.82 -23.26
C ASP A 165 8.79 -18.55 -22.72
N ALA A 166 7.53 -18.67 -22.30
CA ALA A 166 6.78 -17.57 -21.70
C ALA A 166 7.39 -17.13 -20.36
N GLN A 167 7.83 -18.08 -19.53
CA GLN A 167 8.51 -17.79 -18.27
C GLN A 167 9.87 -17.11 -18.50
N ALA A 168 10.65 -17.57 -19.49
CA ALA A 168 11.92 -16.94 -19.85
C ALA A 168 11.71 -15.49 -20.30
N LYS A 169 10.77 -15.24 -21.21
CA LYS A 169 10.42 -13.88 -21.66
C LYS A 169 9.96 -12.99 -20.50
N ARG A 170 9.08 -13.51 -19.63
CA ARG A 170 8.62 -12.79 -18.44
C ARG A 170 9.80 -12.41 -17.53
N ASN A 171 10.71 -13.33 -17.28
CA ASN A 171 11.84 -13.09 -16.40
C ASN A 171 12.78 -12.02 -16.98
N THR A 172 13.07 -12.04 -18.29
CA THR A 172 13.85 -11.00 -18.96
C THR A 172 13.18 -9.62 -18.85
N ILE A 173 11.88 -9.52 -19.09
CA ILE A 173 11.14 -8.26 -18.95
C ILE A 173 11.20 -7.73 -17.50
N ILE A 174 11.06 -8.62 -16.52
CA ILE A 174 11.18 -8.24 -15.10
C ILE A 174 12.59 -7.75 -14.79
N GLU A 175 13.62 -8.41 -15.30
CA GLU A 175 15.02 -8.03 -15.06
C GLU A 175 15.35 -6.66 -15.69
N GLU A 176 14.93 -6.41 -16.92
CA GLU A 176 15.09 -5.11 -17.58
C GLU A 176 14.32 -3.99 -16.83
N ALA A 177 13.07 -4.25 -16.43
CA ALA A 177 12.26 -3.30 -15.68
C ALA A 177 12.85 -2.99 -14.29
N THR A 178 13.35 -4.01 -13.60
CA THR A 178 13.99 -3.85 -12.27
C THR A 178 15.31 -3.08 -12.38
N GLN A 179 16.15 -3.34 -13.38
CA GLN A 179 17.38 -2.57 -13.60
C GLN A 179 17.07 -1.10 -13.94
N LYS A 180 16.10 -0.86 -14.83
CA LYS A 180 15.68 0.50 -15.21
C LYS A 180 15.13 1.27 -14.00
N THR A 181 14.26 0.67 -13.21
CA THR A 181 13.70 1.32 -12.01
C THR A 181 14.77 1.54 -10.93
N ALA A 182 15.69 0.60 -10.72
CA ALA A 182 16.79 0.76 -9.78
C ALA A 182 17.73 1.92 -10.16
N SER A 183 18.07 2.05 -11.45
CA SER A 183 18.90 3.16 -11.92
C SER A 183 18.21 4.53 -11.78
N GLN A 184 16.90 4.59 -12.08
CA GLN A 184 16.08 5.79 -11.87
C GLN A 184 15.99 6.17 -10.39
N LEU A 185 15.77 5.20 -9.51
CA LEU A 185 15.72 5.41 -8.06
C LEU A 185 17.03 5.99 -7.54
N LYS A 186 18.17 5.43 -7.96
CA LYS A 186 19.50 5.91 -7.57
C LYS A 186 19.75 7.35 -8.03
N SER A 187 19.35 7.69 -9.25
CA SER A 187 19.43 9.06 -9.79
C SER A 187 18.56 10.04 -8.99
N LEU A 188 17.30 9.67 -8.71
CA LEU A 188 16.39 10.50 -7.92
C LEU A 188 16.88 10.68 -6.49
N GLN A 189 17.41 9.64 -5.86
CA GLN A 189 17.99 9.71 -4.53
C GLN A 189 19.20 10.65 -4.48
N GLY A 190 20.03 10.67 -5.51
CA GLY A 190 21.10 11.65 -5.69
C GLY A 190 20.58 13.09 -5.74
N LYS A 191 19.52 13.35 -6.52
CA LYS A 191 18.86 14.67 -6.59
C LYS A 191 18.25 15.10 -5.27
N VAL A 192 17.56 14.19 -4.57
CA VAL A 192 16.99 14.47 -3.24
C VAL A 192 18.09 14.86 -2.25
N ASN A 193 19.22 14.16 -2.27
CA ASN A 193 20.36 14.48 -1.40
C ASN A 193 20.97 15.84 -1.73
N SER A 194 21.11 16.20 -3.01
CA SER A 194 21.65 17.52 -3.41
C SER A 194 20.70 18.65 -3.00
N LEU A 195 19.40 18.49 -3.29
CA LEU A 195 18.36 19.46 -2.91
C LEU A 195 18.25 19.60 -1.39
N SER A 196 18.36 18.50 -0.64
CA SER A 196 18.38 18.53 0.82
C SER A 196 19.56 19.34 1.36
N LYS A 197 20.75 19.17 0.76
CA LYS A 197 21.96 19.94 1.13
C LYS A 197 21.79 21.43 0.81
N GLU A 198 21.25 21.75 -0.37
CA GLU A 198 20.96 23.12 -0.78
C GLU A 198 19.93 23.79 0.14
N ASN A 199 18.85 23.08 0.46
CA ASN A 199 17.81 23.60 1.36
C ASN A 199 18.34 23.85 2.77
N ARG A 200 19.25 22.99 3.28
CA ARG A 200 19.97 23.26 4.54
C ARG A 200 20.84 24.51 4.44
N GLY A 201 21.52 24.73 3.32
CA GLY A 201 22.31 25.93 3.06
C GLY A 201 21.44 27.19 3.05
N MET A 202 20.35 27.17 2.29
CA MET A 202 19.34 28.23 2.22
C MET A 202 18.74 28.55 3.60
N THR A 203 18.43 27.53 4.39
CA THR A 203 17.89 27.71 5.75
C THR A 203 18.88 28.43 6.66
N LYS A 204 20.18 28.09 6.59
CA LYS A 204 21.22 28.79 7.36
C LYS A 204 21.39 30.23 6.90
N ALA A 205 21.40 30.47 5.59
CA ALA A 205 21.48 31.82 5.02
C ALA A 205 20.27 32.68 5.45
N LEU A 206 19.07 32.11 5.42
CA LEU A 206 17.85 32.77 5.88
C LEU A 206 17.94 33.15 7.36
N GLU A 207 18.48 32.26 8.20
CA GLU A 207 18.62 32.52 9.64
C GLU A 207 19.66 33.63 9.91
N SER A 208 20.79 33.64 9.19
CA SER A 208 21.76 34.72 9.27
C SER A 208 21.17 36.06 8.80
N ALA A 209 20.49 36.07 7.66
CA ALA A 209 19.82 37.27 7.13
C ALA A 209 18.79 37.82 8.13
N LYS A 210 17.98 36.96 8.75
CA LYS A 210 17.03 37.36 9.80
C LYS A 210 17.72 38.05 10.98
N LYS A 211 18.86 37.52 11.44
CA LYS A 211 19.64 38.13 12.52
C LYS A 211 20.18 39.50 12.13
N GLU A 212 20.73 39.64 10.92
CA GLU A 212 21.18 40.92 10.39
C GLU A 212 20.03 41.92 10.28
N THR A 213 18.88 41.50 9.77
CA THR A 213 17.69 42.37 9.64
C THR A 213 17.24 42.87 11.02
N LYS A 214 17.24 41.99 12.03
CA LYS A 214 16.91 42.36 13.41
C LYS A 214 17.91 43.36 14.01
N SER A 215 19.19 43.21 13.69
CA SER A 215 20.22 44.18 14.11
C SER A 215 20.04 45.52 13.41
N LEU A 216 19.75 45.52 12.11
CA LEU A 216 19.53 46.74 11.34
C LEU A 216 18.29 47.49 11.83
N GLU A 217 17.20 46.80 12.17
CA GLU A 217 16.02 47.45 12.75
C GLU A 217 16.31 48.11 14.10
N ARG A 218 17.13 47.47 14.95
CA ARG A 218 17.60 48.10 16.22
C ARG A 218 18.44 49.35 15.95
N ASN A 219 19.40 49.26 15.04
CA ASN A 219 20.24 50.41 14.69
C ASN A 219 19.40 51.55 14.11
N LYS A 220 18.41 51.23 13.26
CA LYS A 220 17.47 52.21 12.71
C LYS A 220 16.68 52.92 13.81
N THR A 221 16.21 52.21 14.83
CA THR A 221 15.52 52.84 15.98
C THR A 221 16.46 53.74 16.77
N GLU A 222 17.69 53.29 17.05
CA GLU A 222 18.70 54.10 17.75
C GLU A 222 19.08 55.37 16.97
N PHE A 223 19.26 55.26 15.65
CA PHE A 223 19.55 56.42 14.81
C PHE A 223 18.37 57.38 14.75
N LYS A 224 17.13 56.88 14.74
CA LYS A 224 15.94 57.73 14.77
C LYS A 224 15.83 58.51 16.09
N GLU A 225 16.12 57.87 17.22
CA GLU A 225 16.14 58.53 18.52
C GLU A 225 17.24 59.59 18.60
N LYS A 226 18.46 59.26 18.14
CA LYS A 226 19.57 60.23 18.08
C LYS A 226 19.25 61.42 17.18
N ALA A 227 18.65 61.18 16.02
CA ALA A 227 18.23 62.24 15.11
C ALA A 227 17.19 63.17 15.76
N ALA A 228 16.23 62.62 16.51
CA ALA A 228 15.24 63.42 17.23
C ALA A 228 15.89 64.29 18.33
N VAL A 229 16.86 63.75 19.07
CA VAL A 229 17.61 64.53 20.09
C VAL A 229 18.41 65.66 19.43
N LEU A 230 19.14 65.36 18.35
CA LEU A 230 19.91 66.36 17.62
C LEU A 230 19.01 67.45 17.02
N GLN A 231 17.82 67.09 16.53
CA GLN A 231 16.85 68.05 16.03
C GLN A 231 16.39 69.00 17.14
N ASN A 232 16.03 68.47 18.31
CA ASN A 232 15.64 69.31 19.45
C ASN A 232 16.78 70.26 19.89
N GLN A 233 18.02 69.76 19.92
CA GLN A 233 19.19 70.58 20.25
C GLN A 233 19.43 71.69 19.22
N LEU A 234 19.21 71.42 17.94
CA LEU A 234 19.31 72.41 16.88
C LEU A 234 18.23 73.49 17.06
N ASP A 235 16.99 73.09 17.32
CA ASP A 235 15.87 74.01 17.54
C ASP A 235 16.13 74.92 18.76
N GLU A 236 16.65 74.37 19.87
CA GLU A 236 17.06 75.13 21.06
C GLU A 236 18.20 76.11 20.75
N LEU A 237 19.19 75.69 19.95
CA LEU A 237 20.31 76.53 19.56
C LEU A 237 19.84 77.68 18.67
N GLU A 238 18.99 77.41 17.68
CA GLU A 238 18.39 78.42 16.82
C GLU A 238 17.61 79.46 17.63
N GLU A 239 16.82 79.02 18.62
CA GLU A 239 16.10 79.93 19.50
C GLU A 239 17.07 80.76 20.35
N SER A 240 18.10 80.15 20.92
CA SER A 240 19.12 80.86 21.71
C SER A 240 19.87 81.90 20.87
N TYR A 241 20.21 81.56 19.62
CA TYR A 241 20.89 82.43 18.70
C TYR A 241 19.98 83.60 18.28
N ALA A 242 18.70 83.34 18.04
CA ALA A 242 17.71 84.39 17.78
C ALA A 242 17.56 85.35 18.97
N ARG A 243 17.60 84.85 20.22
CA ARG A 243 17.60 85.68 21.43
C ARG A 243 18.86 86.55 21.52
N LEU A 244 20.04 85.94 21.34
CA LEU A 244 21.34 86.64 21.32
C LEU A 244 21.39 87.75 20.27
N GLN A 245 20.86 87.49 19.07
CA GLN A 245 20.78 88.52 18.02
C GLN A 245 19.89 89.70 18.44
N LYS A 246 18.75 89.45 19.08
CA LYS A 246 17.87 90.52 19.60
C LYS A 246 18.57 91.34 20.68
N GLU A 247 19.24 90.69 21.62
CA GLU A 247 20.02 91.37 22.67
C GLU A 247 21.16 92.19 22.08
N SER A 248 21.91 91.63 21.13
CA SER A 248 22.99 92.35 20.45
C SER A 248 22.48 93.60 19.73
N ARG A 249 21.30 93.52 19.07
CA ARG A 249 20.67 94.70 18.45
C ARG A 249 20.27 95.74 19.50
N HIS A 250 19.66 95.30 20.60
CA HIS A 250 19.27 96.17 21.70
C HIS A 250 20.47 96.92 22.31
N TRP A 251 21.57 96.22 22.57
CA TRP A 251 22.78 96.85 23.09
C TRP A 251 23.46 97.77 22.07
N ALA A 252 23.43 97.43 20.77
CA ALA A 252 23.95 98.29 19.72
C ALA A 252 23.17 99.63 19.63
N GLU A 253 21.84 99.58 19.70
CA GLU A 253 20.98 100.79 19.75
C GLU A 253 21.33 101.65 20.98
N LYS A 254 21.37 101.04 22.16
CA LYS A 254 21.69 101.74 23.41
C LYS A 254 23.09 102.35 23.41
N SER A 255 24.06 101.68 22.81
CA SER A 255 25.42 102.20 22.64
C SER A 255 25.48 103.41 21.70
N GLN A 256 24.56 103.54 20.75
CA GLN A 256 24.49 104.69 19.85
C GLN A 256 23.85 105.91 20.53
N GLU A 257 22.96 105.70 21.49
CA GLU A 257 22.32 106.76 22.28
C GLU A 257 23.22 107.32 23.40
N PHE A 258 24.10 106.49 23.96
CA PHE A 258 25.00 106.88 25.04
C PHE A 258 25.84 108.13 24.73
N PRO A 259 26.50 108.25 23.55
CA PRO A 259 27.24 109.44 23.18
C PRO A 259 26.37 110.70 23.13
N LYS A 260 25.12 110.60 22.63
CA LYS A 260 24.20 111.75 22.58
C LYS A 260 23.91 112.27 23.98
N HIS A 261 23.55 111.37 24.89
CA HIS A 261 23.27 111.72 26.29
C HIS A 261 24.48 112.38 26.97
N ILE A 262 25.69 111.84 26.75
CA ILE A 262 26.93 112.43 27.27
C ILE A 262 27.19 113.82 26.66
N THR A 263 26.97 114.01 25.36
CA THR A 263 27.16 115.33 24.72
C THR A 263 26.17 116.38 25.21
N ASP A 264 24.91 115.99 25.47
CA ASP A 264 23.91 116.90 26.01
C ASP A 264 24.21 117.28 27.47
N LEU A 265 24.66 116.32 28.29
CA LEU A 265 25.17 116.58 29.64
C LEU A 265 26.38 117.52 29.65
N ALA A 266 27.34 117.29 28.76
CA ALA A 266 28.51 118.15 28.62
C ALA A 266 28.09 119.59 28.24
N ARG A 267 27.11 119.75 27.35
CA ARG A 267 26.55 121.06 26.98
C ARG A 267 25.87 121.75 28.15
N GLN A 268 25.09 121.01 28.95
CA GLN A 268 24.43 121.55 30.14
C GLN A 268 25.45 122.01 31.19
N ASN A 269 26.45 121.18 31.48
CA ASN A 269 27.52 121.53 32.42
C ASN A 269 28.28 122.79 31.98
N LYS A 270 28.59 122.92 30.68
CA LYS A 270 29.23 124.13 30.15
C LYS A 270 28.39 125.40 30.41
N ARG A 271 27.07 125.34 30.18
CA ARG A 271 26.17 126.48 30.44
C ARG A 271 26.14 126.88 31.91
N LEU A 272 26.13 125.90 32.82
CA LEU A 272 26.13 126.16 34.26
C LEU A 272 27.44 126.83 34.71
N ILE A 273 28.58 126.41 34.17
CA ILE A 273 29.88 127.03 34.44
C ILE A 273 29.87 128.49 33.98
N GLU A 274 29.38 128.78 32.77
CA GLU A 274 29.28 130.16 32.24
C GLU A 274 28.37 131.05 33.10
N GLN A 275 27.21 130.55 33.54
CA GLN A 275 26.29 131.27 34.43
C GLN A 275 26.90 131.54 35.81
N THR A 276 27.75 130.62 36.31
CA THR A 276 28.46 130.80 37.57
C THR A 276 29.43 131.98 37.49
N ALA A 277 30.12 132.16 36.35
CA ALA A 277 30.96 133.33 36.12
C ALA A 277 30.15 134.63 36.12
N ASP A 278 28.99 134.64 35.45
CA ASP A 278 28.13 135.83 35.39
C ASP A 278 27.58 136.21 36.78
N MET A 279 27.30 135.22 37.62
CA MET A 279 26.91 135.45 39.01
C MET A 279 28.04 136.11 39.81
N HIS A 280 29.28 135.60 39.72
CA HIS A 280 30.44 136.21 40.38
C HIS A 280 30.71 137.63 39.86
N TYR A 281 30.54 137.88 38.56
CA TYR A 281 30.68 139.21 37.98
C TYR A 281 29.68 140.19 38.60
N ASN A 282 28.41 139.80 38.67
CA ASN A 282 27.36 140.62 39.26
C ASN A 282 27.59 140.88 40.76
N GLN A 283 28.09 139.89 41.51
CA GLN A 283 28.49 140.06 42.90
C GLN A 283 29.68 141.03 43.04
N GLY A 284 30.68 140.92 42.16
CA GLY A 284 31.81 141.83 42.10
C GLY A 284 31.38 143.28 41.88
N VAL A 285 30.49 143.52 40.92
CA VAL A 285 29.91 144.85 40.65
C VAL A 285 29.13 145.37 41.85
N PHE A 286 28.32 144.52 42.50
CA PHE A 286 27.57 144.89 43.70
C PHE A 286 28.50 145.33 44.85
N TYR A 287 29.53 144.55 45.16
CA TYR A 287 30.50 144.92 46.20
C TYR A 287 31.29 146.19 45.83
N ALA A 288 31.64 146.39 44.55
CA ALA A 288 32.33 147.59 44.09
C ALA A 288 31.47 148.84 44.31
N LYS A 289 30.17 148.77 43.98
CA LYS A 289 29.21 149.87 44.22
C LYS A 289 29.05 150.20 45.71
N ASN A 290 29.11 149.20 46.58
CA ASN A 290 29.07 149.37 48.03
C ASN A 290 30.42 149.79 48.63
N LYS A 291 31.44 150.07 47.80
CA LYS A 291 32.81 150.42 48.20
C LYS A 291 33.53 149.31 49.00
N GLU A 292 33.06 148.06 48.92
CA GLU A 292 33.69 146.87 49.50
C GLU A 292 34.73 146.28 48.54
N PHE A 293 35.76 147.08 48.21
CA PHE A 293 36.68 146.79 47.10
C PHE A 293 37.44 145.46 47.23
N LYS A 294 37.82 145.04 48.44
CA LYS A 294 38.49 143.74 48.65
C LYS A 294 37.60 142.55 48.30
N ARG A 295 36.29 142.64 48.50
CA ARG A 295 35.34 141.58 48.14
C ARG A 295 35.02 141.63 46.65
N ALA A 296 34.89 142.83 46.10
CA ALA A 296 34.73 143.03 44.67
C ALA A 296 35.87 142.39 43.87
N ILE A 297 37.12 142.61 44.28
CA ILE A 297 38.30 141.99 43.66
C ILE A 297 38.20 140.47 43.67
N LYS A 298 37.91 139.86 44.83
CA LYS A 298 37.77 138.40 44.93
C LYS A 298 36.69 137.84 44.02
N GLU A 299 35.55 138.52 43.91
CA GLU A 299 34.48 138.05 43.04
C GLU A 299 34.85 138.23 41.56
N PHE A 300 35.52 139.31 41.16
CA PHE A 300 36.03 139.45 39.78
C PHE A 300 37.18 138.50 39.45
N GLU A 301 38.05 138.17 40.41
CA GLU A 301 39.07 137.13 40.25
C GLU A 301 38.43 135.76 39.97
N LYS A 302 37.33 135.40 40.65
CA LYS A 302 36.57 134.18 40.34
C LYS A 302 35.93 134.21 38.95
N VAL A 303 35.55 135.39 38.44
CA VAL A 303 35.12 135.51 37.04
C VAL A 303 36.28 135.14 36.13
N LEU A 304 37.49 135.63 36.39
CA LEU A 304 38.66 135.31 35.59
C LEU A 304 39.14 133.86 35.76
N ASP A 305 38.89 133.22 36.90
CA ASP A 305 39.12 131.77 37.05
C ASP A 305 38.23 130.95 36.09
N ILE A 306 37.01 131.41 35.83
CA ILE A 306 36.02 130.70 35.00
C ILE A 306 36.07 131.17 33.53
N LYS A 307 36.22 132.48 33.32
CA LYS A 307 36.34 133.19 32.04
C LYS A 307 37.63 134.02 32.07
N PRO A 308 38.82 133.41 31.84
CA PRO A 308 40.11 134.11 31.94
C PRO A 308 40.28 135.32 31.02
N LYS A 309 39.42 135.44 30.01
CA LYS A 309 39.43 136.50 29.01
C LYS A 309 38.27 137.47 29.15
N ASP A 310 37.60 137.50 30.31
CA ASP A 310 36.46 138.40 30.52
C ASP A 310 36.96 139.86 30.57
N PRO A 311 36.63 140.69 29.57
CA PRO A 311 37.13 142.05 29.53
C PRO A 311 36.54 142.87 30.69
N GLN A 312 35.28 142.64 31.05
CA GLN A 312 34.60 143.46 32.04
C GLN A 312 35.16 143.23 33.45
N ALA A 313 35.49 142.00 33.81
CA ALA A 313 36.19 141.70 35.06
C ALA A 313 37.57 142.36 35.11
N ASN A 314 38.33 142.31 34.00
CA ASN A 314 39.62 142.99 33.88
C ASN A 314 39.49 144.52 34.01
N TYR A 315 38.50 145.14 33.36
CA TYR A 315 38.22 146.56 33.51
C TYR A 315 37.88 146.95 34.95
N ASN A 316 36.96 146.22 35.60
CA ASN A 316 36.55 146.53 36.96
C ASN A 316 37.69 146.33 37.97
N LEU A 317 38.51 145.29 37.82
CA LEU A 317 39.74 145.11 38.61
C LEU A 317 40.72 146.26 38.38
N GLY A 318 40.99 146.61 37.11
CA GLY A 318 41.84 147.73 36.74
C GLY A 318 41.36 149.04 37.36
N TYR A 319 40.06 149.32 37.30
CA TYR A 319 39.43 150.52 37.87
C TYR A 319 39.56 150.56 39.39
N ILE A 320 39.28 149.45 40.08
CA ILE A 320 39.43 149.37 41.54
C ILE A 320 40.89 149.59 41.96
N TYR A 321 41.85 148.96 41.26
CA TYR A 321 43.26 149.15 41.57
C TYR A 321 43.74 150.56 41.24
N ALA A 322 43.22 151.19 40.19
CA ALA A 322 43.58 152.54 39.76
C ALA A 322 43.09 153.63 40.73
N GLU A 323 41.79 153.64 41.01
CA GLU A 323 41.10 154.76 41.67
C GLU A 323 40.94 154.57 43.17
N HIS A 324 40.93 153.32 43.66
CA HIS A 324 40.58 153.03 45.05
C HIS A 324 41.74 152.45 45.87
N LEU A 325 42.54 151.56 45.28
CA LEU A 325 43.73 151.03 45.95
C LEU A 325 45.01 151.80 45.59
N VAL A 326 44.98 152.56 44.49
CA VAL A 326 46.11 153.32 43.95
C VAL A 326 47.35 152.43 43.68
N ASP A 327 47.12 151.15 43.37
CA ASP A 327 48.13 150.18 42.93
C ASP A 327 48.22 150.24 41.40
N ARG A 328 48.96 151.25 40.93
CA ARG A 328 49.10 151.55 39.49
C ARG A 328 49.68 150.40 38.69
N PRO A 329 50.70 149.65 39.16
CA PRO A 329 51.21 148.48 38.44
C PRO A 329 50.13 147.44 38.15
N LYS A 330 49.31 147.08 39.15
CA LYS A 330 48.20 146.13 38.94
C LYS A 330 47.12 146.70 38.05
N ALA A 331 46.77 147.97 38.24
CA ALA A 331 45.80 148.65 37.37
C ALA A 331 46.21 148.59 35.90
N ILE A 332 47.49 148.88 35.60
CA ILE A 332 48.04 148.81 34.25
C ILE A 332 47.95 147.40 33.67
N ALA A 333 48.25 146.36 34.45
CA ALA A 333 48.17 144.96 34.00
C ALA A 333 46.74 144.59 33.59
N TYR A 334 45.77 144.80 34.50
CA TYR A 334 44.36 144.50 34.21
C TYR A 334 43.78 145.34 33.08
N PHE A 335 44.20 146.60 32.94
CA PHE A 335 43.79 147.44 31.83
C PHE A 335 44.42 147.05 30.49
N LYS A 336 45.64 146.51 30.48
CA LYS A 336 46.22 145.91 29.27
C LYS A 336 45.45 144.67 28.85
N ASP A 337 45.12 143.80 29.79
CA ASP A 337 44.31 142.61 29.52
C ASP A 337 42.91 143.02 29.05
N TYR A 338 42.33 144.07 29.65
CA TYR A 338 41.07 144.64 29.20
C TYR A 338 41.12 145.07 27.73
N LEU A 339 42.09 145.91 27.36
CA LEU A 339 42.24 146.38 25.98
C LEU A 339 42.64 145.27 25.00
N THR A 340 43.23 144.18 25.48
CA THR A 340 43.51 142.99 24.66
C THR A 340 42.22 142.27 24.28
N TYR A 341 41.24 142.22 25.19
CA TYR A 341 39.99 141.49 24.98
C TYR A 341 38.82 142.37 24.51
N ALA A 342 38.87 143.68 24.75
CA ALA A 342 37.87 144.64 24.32
C ALA A 342 38.53 145.99 23.93
N PRO A 343 39.31 146.04 22.83
CA PRO A 343 39.99 147.26 22.41
C PRO A 343 39.02 148.39 22.03
N ASP A 344 37.83 148.07 21.55
CA ASP A 344 36.89 149.06 21.01
C ASP A 344 35.74 149.37 21.98
N ALA A 345 35.88 149.01 23.27
CA ALA A 345 34.87 149.29 24.27
C ALA A 345 34.73 150.80 24.55
N THR A 346 33.57 151.24 25.02
CA THR A 346 33.24 152.66 25.20
C THR A 346 34.13 153.39 26.21
N ASP A 347 34.65 152.65 27.19
CA ASP A 347 35.59 153.07 28.22
C ASP A 347 37.05 152.79 27.84
N ALA A 348 37.32 152.17 26.68
CA ALA A 348 38.66 151.86 26.22
C ALA A 348 39.52 153.11 26.05
N ASP A 349 38.95 154.22 25.57
CA ASP A 349 39.69 155.49 25.45
C ASP A 349 40.08 156.06 26.82
N TRP A 350 39.21 155.92 27.82
CA TRP A 350 39.54 156.28 29.19
C TRP A 350 40.69 155.41 29.72
N VAL A 351 40.63 154.10 29.49
CA VAL A 351 41.71 153.17 29.88
C VAL A 351 43.02 153.47 29.15
N ARG A 352 42.98 153.75 27.84
CA ARG A 352 44.15 154.16 27.05
C ARG A 352 44.77 155.43 27.61
N ASN A 353 43.94 156.43 27.93
CA ASN A 353 44.41 157.66 28.53
C ASN A 353 45.05 157.41 29.91
N TYR A 354 44.46 156.54 30.73
CA TYR A 354 45.05 156.12 32.01
C TYR A 354 46.41 155.45 31.80
N LEU A 355 46.51 154.49 30.88
CA LEU A 355 47.75 153.83 30.53
C LEU A 355 48.80 154.82 30.01
N MET A 356 48.44 155.74 29.10
CA MET A 356 49.34 156.76 28.58
C MET A 356 49.85 157.69 29.68
N THR A 357 48.96 158.14 30.57
CA THR A 357 49.31 159.05 31.68
C THR A 357 50.33 158.39 32.61
N TRP A 358 50.07 157.15 33.04
CA TRP A 358 50.95 156.48 33.99
C TRP A 358 52.17 155.82 33.33
N GLN A 359 52.13 155.47 32.04
CA GLN A 359 53.31 154.97 31.31
C GLN A 359 54.30 156.10 30.97
N THR A 360 53.83 157.32 30.71
CA THR A 360 54.72 158.48 30.46
C THR A 360 55.33 159.05 31.75
N TRP A 361 54.63 158.93 32.89
CA TRP A 361 55.15 159.31 34.20
C TRP A 361 56.27 158.37 34.69
N TYR A 362 56.14 157.05 34.47
CA TYR A 362 57.24 156.09 34.73
C TYR A 362 58.32 156.08 33.64
N GLY A 363 58.06 156.66 32.46
CA GLY A 363 59.02 156.77 31.35
C GLY A 363 59.92 158.01 31.39
N SER A 364 59.76 158.91 32.38
CA SER A 364 60.49 160.18 32.50
C SER A 364 61.36 160.32 33.76
N GLU A 365 61.55 159.24 34.52
CA GLU A 365 62.63 159.14 35.52
C GLU A 365 63.91 158.58 34.86
N PRO A 366 65.06 159.27 34.93
CA PRO A 366 66.33 158.69 34.51
C PRO A 366 66.74 157.63 35.55
N ALA A 367 67.10 156.44 35.07
CA ALA A 367 67.48 155.27 35.86
C ALA A 367 67.81 155.56 37.34
N LYS A 368 66.80 155.30 38.18
CA LYS A 368 66.91 154.65 39.48
C LYS A 368 65.84 153.58 39.57
#